data_AF-A7T6M8-F1
#
_entry.id   AF-A7T6M8-F1
#
_cell.length_a   1.000
_cell.length_b   1.000
_cell.length_c   1.000
_cell.angle_alpha   90.00
_cell.angle_beta   90.00
_cell.angle_gamma   90.00
#
_symmetry.space_group_name_H-M   'P 1'
#
loop_
_entity.id
_entity.type
_entity.pdbx_description
1 polymer ?
#
loop_
_entity_poly.entity_id
_entity_poly.type
_entity_poly.pdbx_seq_one_letter_code
_entity_poly.pdbx_strand_id
1 'polypeptide(L)'
;DLAGFKMSCMKKTVSKEAAIETVDVDALISTHCTIKSIDINSCKKEDLNFISSFRFEIKKPDFFTGIVSYFDIFFEHEAKEKVVFSTSPAHTPTHWKQAIFYFQNPIPVTQGQILTGHISCYKNLKEPRSLDVRIEV
;
A
#
# COMPACT_ATOMS: atom_id res chain seq x y z
N ASP A 1 4.82 -21.67 -14.11
CA ASP A 1 4.56 -22.99 -14.72
C ASP A 1 3.96 -23.84 -13.63
N LEU A 2 2.76 -24.39 -13.81
CA LEU A 2 2.15 -25.27 -12.83
C LEU A 2 2.03 -26.64 -13.49
N ALA A 3 2.81 -27.61 -13.01
CA ALA A 3 2.86 -28.96 -13.58
C ALA A 3 3.09 -29.02 -15.12
N GLY A 4 3.91 -28.12 -15.68
CA GLY A 4 4.22 -28.09 -17.12
C GLY A 4 3.25 -27.27 -17.98
N PHE A 5 2.22 -26.67 -17.39
CA PHE A 5 1.33 -25.74 -18.06
C PHE A 5 1.74 -24.27 -17.85
N LYS A 6 2.00 -23.58 -18.97
CA LYS A 6 2.28 -22.15 -19.01
C LYS A 6 1.01 -21.32 -18.74
N MET A 7 0.75 -21.04 -17.47
CA MET A 7 -0.37 -20.20 -17.00
C MET A 7 -0.09 -18.68 -17.10
N SER A 8 0.56 -18.23 -18.17
CA SER A 8 1.00 -16.84 -18.33
C SER A 8 -0.16 -15.82 -18.36
N CYS A 9 -1.38 -16.26 -18.70
CA CYS A 9 -2.59 -15.44 -18.66
C CYS A 9 -2.99 -15.04 -17.22
N MET A 10 -2.77 -15.90 -16.22
CA MET A 10 -3.13 -15.62 -14.83
C MET A 10 -2.24 -14.54 -14.20
N LYS A 11 -0.97 -14.45 -14.62
CA LYS A 11 -0.02 -13.46 -14.08
C LYS A 11 -0.51 -12.02 -14.24
N LYS A 12 -1.19 -11.71 -15.35
CA LYS A 12 -1.76 -10.38 -15.62
C LYS A 12 -2.97 -10.06 -14.74
N THR A 13 -3.72 -11.06 -14.32
CA THR A 13 -4.90 -10.88 -13.47
C THR A 13 -4.50 -10.78 -12.00
N VAL A 14 -3.59 -11.65 -11.54
CA VAL A 14 -3.09 -11.61 -10.16
C VAL A 14 -2.36 -10.30 -9.86
N SER A 15 -1.62 -9.74 -10.83
CA SER A 15 -0.98 -8.41 -10.65
C SER A 15 -1.96 -7.24 -10.49
N LYS A 16 -3.25 -7.43 -10.77
CA LYS A 16 -4.28 -6.39 -10.62
C LYS A 16 -4.96 -6.43 -9.25
N GLU A 17 -4.80 -7.53 -8.51
CA GLU A 17 -5.36 -7.68 -7.17
C GLU A 17 -4.30 -7.37 -6.12
N ALA A 18 -4.72 -6.75 -5.03
CA ALA A 18 -3.84 -6.55 -3.89
C ALA A 18 -3.73 -7.85 -3.09
N ALA A 19 -2.51 -8.23 -2.70
CA ALA A 19 -2.27 -9.37 -1.80
C ALA A 19 -2.33 -8.91 -0.34
N ILE A 20 -2.95 -9.70 0.55
CA ILE A 20 -3.04 -9.39 1.98
C ILE A 20 -2.13 -10.33 2.79
N GLU A 21 -0.95 -9.86 3.13
CA GLU A 21 0.13 -10.68 3.67
C GLU A 21 0.95 -9.92 4.73
N THR A 22 1.62 -10.67 5.60
CA THR A 22 2.57 -10.09 6.56
C THR A 22 3.89 -9.92 5.86
N VAL A 23 4.38 -8.69 5.79
CA VAL A 23 5.63 -8.33 5.12
C VAL A 23 6.77 -8.33 6.13
N ASP A 24 7.89 -8.94 5.77
CA ASP A 24 9.14 -8.83 6.53
C ASP A 24 9.71 -7.41 6.39
N VAL A 25 10.10 -6.82 7.52
CA VAL A 25 10.73 -5.49 7.56
C VAL A 25 11.98 -5.44 6.69
N ASP A 26 12.73 -6.53 6.59
CA ASP A 26 13.95 -6.58 5.80
C ASP A 26 13.70 -6.46 4.29
N ALA A 27 12.49 -6.82 3.83
CA ALA A 27 12.06 -6.67 2.45
C ALA A 27 11.72 -5.20 2.07
N LEU A 28 11.63 -4.29 3.05
CA LEU A 28 11.42 -2.87 2.78
C LEU A 28 12.73 -2.22 2.30
N ILE A 29 12.70 -1.65 1.10
CA ILE A 29 13.86 -1.04 0.45
C ILE A 29 13.81 0.50 0.39
N SER A 30 12.75 1.13 0.89
CA SER A 30 12.52 2.57 0.78
C SER A 30 12.00 3.22 2.07
N THR A 31 11.93 4.55 2.10
CA THR A 31 11.09 5.27 3.07
C THR A 31 9.61 5.00 2.85
N HIS A 32 8.78 5.36 3.84
CA HIS A 32 7.33 5.40 3.73
C HIS A 32 6.84 6.84 3.55
N CYS A 33 5.59 7.01 3.13
CA CYS A 33 4.92 8.31 3.12
C CYS A 33 3.41 8.16 3.40
N THR A 34 2.81 9.17 4.00
CA THR A 34 1.37 9.21 4.24
C THR A 34 0.64 9.66 2.97
N ILE A 35 -0.21 8.80 2.42
CA ILE A 35 -1.01 9.12 1.22
C ILE A 35 -2.39 9.69 1.56
N LYS A 36 -2.93 9.38 2.74
CA LYS A 36 -4.24 9.87 3.20
C LYS A 36 -4.26 9.90 4.73
N SER A 37 -4.74 11.01 5.27
CA SER A 37 -5.16 11.12 6.68
C SER A 37 -6.67 11.33 6.72
N ILE A 38 -7.34 10.66 7.66
CA ILE A 38 -8.79 10.71 7.84
C ILE A 38 -9.08 11.04 9.29
N ASP A 39 -9.58 12.25 9.54
CA ASP A 39 -10.15 12.63 10.82
C ASP A 39 -11.62 12.24 10.84
N ILE A 40 -11.96 11.25 11.68
CA ILE A 40 -13.31 10.69 11.78
C ILE A 40 -14.34 11.75 12.23
N ASN A 41 -13.91 12.81 12.93
CA ASN A 41 -14.81 13.85 13.43
C ASN A 41 -15.26 14.83 12.35
N SER A 42 -14.46 15.00 11.28
CA SER A 42 -14.68 16.01 10.25
C SER A 42 -14.80 15.45 8.83
N CYS A 43 -14.40 14.20 8.59
CA CYS A 43 -14.41 13.58 7.27
C CYS A 43 -15.83 13.38 6.71
N LYS A 44 -15.94 13.47 5.39
CA LYS A 44 -17.15 13.19 4.62
C LYS A 44 -16.92 12.00 3.69
N LYS A 45 -18.01 11.46 3.13
CA LYS A 45 -17.95 10.29 2.22
C LYS A 45 -17.16 10.62 0.96
N GLU A 46 -17.20 11.87 0.52
CA GLU A 46 -16.50 12.34 -0.68
C GLU A 46 -14.99 12.31 -0.46
N ASP A 47 -14.51 12.53 0.77
CA ASP A 47 -13.09 12.50 1.12
C ASP A 47 -12.46 11.10 1.00
N LEU A 48 -13.29 10.05 1.02
CA LEU A 48 -12.86 8.65 0.87
C LEU A 48 -12.51 8.30 -0.58
N ASN A 49 -12.87 9.15 -1.54
CA ASN A 49 -12.47 9.06 -2.93
C ASN A 49 -11.34 10.07 -3.16
N PHE A 50 -10.12 9.60 -3.38
CA PHE A 50 -8.96 10.50 -3.39
C PHE A 50 -7.90 10.12 -4.41
N ILE A 51 -7.09 11.13 -4.77
CA ILE A 51 -5.81 10.99 -5.46
C ILE A 51 -4.77 11.62 -4.55
N SER A 52 -3.62 10.97 -4.40
CA SER A 52 -2.51 11.48 -3.61
C SER A 52 -1.18 11.18 -4.29
N SER A 53 -0.25 12.11 -4.18
CA SER A 53 1.12 11.90 -4.64
C SER A 53 1.92 11.20 -3.56
N PHE A 54 2.80 10.28 -3.93
CA PHE A 54 3.77 9.67 -3.03
C PHE A 54 5.19 9.97 -3.47
N ARG A 55 6.11 9.91 -2.50
CA ARG A 55 7.55 10.07 -2.70
C ARG A 55 8.28 9.07 -1.80
N PHE A 56 9.05 8.19 -2.41
CA PHE A 56 9.90 7.23 -1.72
C PHE A 56 11.36 7.53 -2.01
N GLU A 57 12.19 7.52 -0.97
CA GLU A 57 13.63 7.50 -1.11
C GLU A 57 14.13 6.06 -0.91
N ILE A 58 14.83 5.53 -1.90
CA ILE A 58 15.38 4.18 -1.88
C ILE A 58 16.58 4.12 -0.92
N LYS A 59 16.52 3.19 0.03
CA LYS A 59 17.53 2.97 1.07
C LYS A 59 18.44 1.78 0.77
N LYS A 60 17.99 0.81 -0.03
CA LYS A 60 18.77 -0.37 -0.43
C LYS A 60 18.63 -0.56 -1.95
N PRO A 61 19.73 -0.80 -2.70
CA PRO A 61 19.64 -1.09 -4.13
C PRO A 61 19.04 -2.50 -4.31
N ASP A 62 17.96 -2.60 -5.10
CA ASP A 62 17.24 -3.85 -5.35
C ASP A 62 16.26 -3.68 -6.53
N PHE A 63 15.42 -4.68 -6.78
CA PHE A 63 14.24 -4.55 -7.62
C PHE A 63 13.03 -4.08 -6.80
N PHE A 64 12.48 -2.93 -7.16
CA PHE A 64 11.21 -2.43 -6.63
C PHE A 64 10.06 -3.21 -7.28
N THR A 65 9.57 -4.22 -6.56
CA THR A 65 8.58 -5.20 -7.04
C THR A 65 7.13 -4.80 -6.78
N GLY A 66 6.88 -3.90 -5.83
CA GLY A 66 5.55 -3.49 -5.46
C GLY A 66 5.54 -2.45 -4.33
N ILE A 67 4.34 -1.99 -3.99
CA ILE A 67 4.10 -1.07 -2.87
C ILE A 67 3.34 -1.80 -1.78
N VAL A 68 3.82 -1.64 -0.54
CA VAL A 68 3.15 -2.10 0.67
C VAL A 68 2.38 -0.94 1.27
N SER A 69 1.08 -1.10 1.48
CA SER A 69 0.26 -0.15 2.21
C SER A 69 -0.18 -0.74 3.56
N TYR A 70 -0.22 0.15 4.54
CA TYR A 70 -0.66 -0.11 5.90
C TYR A 70 -1.34 1.15 6.43
N PHE A 71 -1.88 1.10 7.64
CA PHE A 71 -2.51 2.25 8.28
C PHE A 71 -2.13 2.33 9.76
N ASP A 72 -2.19 3.55 10.27
CA ASP A 72 -2.03 3.87 11.68
C ASP A 72 -3.36 4.42 12.21
N ILE A 73 -3.73 4.05 13.42
CA ILE A 73 -4.88 4.57 14.14
C ILE A 73 -4.37 5.36 15.35
N PHE A 74 -4.87 6.58 15.48
CA PHE A 74 -4.55 7.50 16.56
C PHE A 74 -5.82 7.77 17.37
N PHE A 75 -5.79 7.49 18.67
CA PHE A 75 -6.86 7.84 19.61
C PHE A 75 -6.43 9.08 20.40
N GLU A 76 -6.75 10.27 19.89
CA GLU A 76 -6.26 11.54 20.46
C GLU A 76 -7.35 12.40 21.12
N HIS A 77 -8.64 12.18 20.82
CA HIS A 77 -9.72 13.02 21.36
C HIS A 77 -9.98 12.71 22.85
N GLU A 78 -9.78 13.70 23.72
CA GLU A 78 -10.01 13.63 25.19
C GLU A 78 -9.22 12.55 25.95
N ALA A 79 -8.25 11.89 25.30
CA ALA A 79 -7.43 10.88 25.93
C ALA A 79 -6.33 11.51 26.80
N LYS A 80 -6.20 11.06 28.06
CA LYS A 80 -5.08 11.45 28.94
C LYS A 80 -3.73 10.97 28.44
N GLU A 81 -3.72 9.87 27.68
CA GLU A 81 -2.55 9.28 27.05
C GLU A 81 -2.84 9.04 25.57
N LYS A 82 -1.85 9.32 24.72
CA LYS A 82 -1.97 9.05 23.29
C LYS A 82 -1.85 7.56 23.04
N VAL A 83 -2.94 6.93 22.62
CA VAL A 83 -2.94 5.53 22.19
C VAL A 83 -2.80 5.48 20.68
N VAL A 84 -1.78 4.77 20.21
CA VAL A 84 -1.49 4.58 18.79
C VAL A 84 -1.38 3.10 18.49
N PHE A 85 -1.96 2.69 17.37
CA PHE A 85 -1.84 1.34 16.85
C PHE A 85 -1.47 1.39 15.36
N SER A 86 -0.48 0.60 14.96
CA SER A 86 0.02 0.57 13.59
C SER A 86 -0.08 -0.85 13.01
N THR A 87 -0.48 -0.94 11.74
CA THR A 87 -0.36 -2.19 10.95
C THR A 87 0.92 -2.23 10.10
N SER A 88 1.86 -1.30 10.34
CA SER A 88 3.16 -1.28 9.65
C SER A 88 3.89 -2.62 9.79
N PRO A 89 4.63 -3.05 8.74
CA PRO A 89 5.52 -4.21 8.85
C PRO A 89 6.50 -4.12 10.03
N ALA A 90 6.87 -2.91 10.45
CA ALA A 90 7.78 -2.67 11.57
C ALA A 90 7.16 -2.87 12.97
N HIS A 91 5.86 -3.18 13.05
CA HIS A 91 5.14 -3.38 14.30
C HIS A 91 4.65 -4.83 14.45
N THR A 92 4.17 -5.17 15.64
CA THR A 92 3.59 -6.48 15.92
C THR A 92 2.49 -6.82 14.90
N PRO A 93 2.55 -8.00 14.26
CA PRO A 93 1.57 -8.40 13.25
C PRO A 93 0.13 -8.37 13.77
N THR A 94 -0.77 -7.93 12.90
CA THR A 94 -2.19 -7.77 13.20
C THR A 94 -3.01 -8.60 12.22
N HIS A 95 -4.30 -8.83 12.50
CA HIS A 95 -5.15 -9.59 11.57
C HIS A 95 -5.34 -8.88 10.21
N TRP A 96 -5.15 -7.57 10.14
CA TRP A 96 -5.19 -6.80 8.89
C TRP A 96 -3.98 -7.05 8.00
N LYS A 97 -2.84 -7.48 8.58
CA LYS A 97 -1.55 -7.59 7.89
C LYS A 97 -1.25 -6.29 7.09
N GLN A 98 -0.71 -6.42 5.88
CA GLN A 98 -0.54 -5.30 4.94
C GLN A 98 -1.13 -5.65 3.57
N ALA A 99 -1.48 -4.61 2.79
CA ALA A 99 -1.90 -4.78 1.40
C ALA A 99 -0.73 -4.50 0.45
N ILE A 100 -0.46 -5.43 -0.45
CA ILE A 100 0.68 -5.37 -1.37
C ILE A 100 0.17 -5.22 -2.80
N PHE A 101 0.63 -4.18 -3.49
CA PHE A 101 0.35 -3.91 -4.90
C PHE A 101 1.59 -4.22 -5.73
N TYR A 102 1.59 -5.38 -6.39
CA TYR A 102 2.72 -5.81 -7.23
C TYR A 102 2.73 -5.13 -8.60
N PHE A 103 3.90 -4.71 -9.05
CA PHE A 103 4.08 -4.28 -10.43
C PHE A 103 4.26 -5.49 -11.34
N GLN A 104 3.73 -5.39 -12.57
CA GLN A 104 3.95 -6.42 -13.57
C GLN A 104 5.43 -6.56 -13.95
N ASN A 105 6.13 -5.42 -13.98
CA ASN A 105 7.55 -5.33 -14.29
C ASN A 105 8.25 -4.65 -13.10
N PRO A 106 9.07 -5.41 -12.33
CA PRO A 106 9.88 -4.82 -11.28
C PRO A 106 10.82 -3.74 -11.82
N ILE A 107 11.02 -2.68 -11.05
CA ILE A 107 11.85 -1.53 -11.45
C ILE A 107 13.21 -1.66 -10.74
N PRO A 108 14.34 -1.78 -11.46
CA PRO A 108 15.65 -1.76 -10.82
C PRO A 108 15.91 -0.38 -10.21
N VAL A 109 16.30 -0.33 -8.94
CA VAL A 109 16.54 0.92 -8.22
C VAL A 109 17.89 0.95 -7.54
N THR A 110 18.40 2.17 -7.35
CA THR A 110 19.68 2.43 -6.69
C THR A 110 19.48 3.17 -5.37
N GLN A 111 20.40 2.99 -4.42
CA GLN A 111 20.34 3.71 -3.14
C GLN A 111 20.40 5.23 -3.37
N GLY A 112 19.54 5.97 -2.67
CA GLY A 112 19.38 7.41 -2.81
C GLY A 112 18.47 7.84 -3.97
N GLN A 113 18.06 6.92 -4.85
CA GLN A 113 17.08 7.22 -5.89
C GLN A 113 15.74 7.65 -5.26
N ILE A 114 15.11 8.64 -5.89
CA ILE A 114 13.77 9.09 -5.52
C ILE A 114 12.77 8.51 -6.52
N LEU A 115 11.78 7.78 -6.01
CA LEU A 115 10.60 7.39 -6.77
C LEU A 115 9.44 8.30 -6.38
N THR A 116 8.73 8.81 -7.38
CA THR A 116 7.54 9.63 -7.20
C THR A 116 6.42 9.08 -8.04
N GLY A 117 5.20 9.27 -7.61
CA GLY A 117 4.05 8.83 -8.38
C GLY A 117 2.74 9.26 -7.75
N HIS A 118 1.66 8.69 -8.25
CA HIS A 118 0.31 8.96 -7.78
C HIS A 118 -0.42 7.67 -7.46
N ILE A 119 -1.16 7.68 -6.36
CA ILE A 119 -2.12 6.65 -6.00
C ILE A 119 -3.52 7.28 -5.98
N SER A 120 -4.48 6.58 -6.57
CA SER A 120 -5.89 6.93 -6.44
C SER A 120 -6.67 5.76 -5.89
N CYS A 121 -7.62 6.06 -5.00
CA CYS A 121 -8.50 5.07 -4.40
C CYS A 121 -9.94 5.58 -4.50
N TYR A 122 -10.79 4.79 -5.13
CA TYR A 122 -12.19 5.10 -5.36
C TYR A 122 -13.09 3.94 -4.97
N LYS A 123 -14.29 4.27 -4.51
CA LYS A 123 -15.34 3.27 -4.34
C LYS A 123 -15.82 2.79 -5.72
N ASN A 124 -15.84 1.47 -5.93
CA ASN A 124 -16.39 0.93 -7.18
C ASN A 124 -17.91 1.17 -7.26
N LEU A 125 -18.39 1.66 -8.41
CA LEU A 125 -19.80 2.02 -8.60
C LEU A 125 -20.72 0.81 -8.80
N LYS A 126 -20.20 -0.30 -9.32
CA LYS A 126 -20.96 -1.54 -9.58
C LYS A 126 -20.93 -2.47 -8.38
N GLU A 127 -19.81 -2.51 -7.68
CA GLU A 127 -19.60 -3.31 -6.47
C GLU A 127 -19.24 -2.39 -5.29
N PRO A 128 -20.22 -1.85 -4.57
CA PRO A 128 -20.00 -0.81 -3.56
C PRO A 128 -19.07 -1.18 -2.39
N ARG A 129 -18.72 -2.46 -2.22
CA ARG A 129 -17.77 -2.95 -1.22
C ARG A 129 -16.35 -3.11 -1.75
N SER A 130 -16.17 -3.02 -3.06
CA SER A 130 -14.88 -3.11 -3.74
C SER A 130 -14.25 -1.71 -3.88
N LEU A 131 -12.92 -1.65 -3.85
CA LEU A 131 -12.14 -0.44 -4.05
C LEU A 131 -11.37 -0.53 -5.35
N ASP A 132 -11.47 0.50 -6.18
CA ASP A 132 -10.66 0.67 -7.37
C ASP A 132 -9.41 1.46 -6.98
N VAL A 133 -8.27 0.77 -6.93
CA VAL A 133 -6.96 1.36 -6.63
C VAL A 133 -6.14 1.42 -7.91
N ARG A 134 -5.59 2.60 -8.22
CA ARG A 134 -4.68 2.82 -9.35
C ARG A 134 -3.40 3.45 -8.84
N ILE A 135 -2.27 2.93 -9.29
CA ILE A 135 -0.94 3.41 -8.93
C ILE A 135 -0.17 3.69 -10.22
N GLU A 136 0.45 4.86 -10.26
CA GLU A 136 1.32 5.32 -11.34
C GLU A 136 2.65 5.73 -10.72
N VAL A 137 3.76 5.11 -11.17
CA VAL A 137 5.14 5.36 -10.74
C VAL A 137 5.94 5.85 -11.94
#